data_AF-A0A5M9NIN3-F1
#
_entry.id   AF-A0A5M9NIN3-F1
#
_cell.length_a   1.000
_cell.length_b   1.000
_cell.length_c   1.000
_cell.angle_alpha   90.00
_cell.angle_beta   90.00
_cell.angle_gamma   90.00
#
_symmetry.space_group_name_H-M   'P 1'
#
loop_
_entity.id
_entity.type
_entity.pdbx_description
1 polymer ?
#
loop_
_entity_poly.entity_id
_entity_poly.type
_entity_poly.pdbx_seq_one_letter_code
_entity_poly.pdbx_strand_id
1 'polypeptide(L)' 'MRHVKLHGLRHTSATYLLEHGATVKSIQERLGHSTEKVTEDTYLRVTKKMENKVVQEFDQFKDIFEGK' A
#
# COMPACT_ATOMS: atom_id res chain seq x y z
N MET A 1 -29.86 -2.35 -10.94
CA MET A 1 -28.67 -1.48 -10.98
C MET A 1 -27.51 -2.22 -10.35
N ARG A 2 -26.37 -2.40 -11.05
CA ARG A 2 -25.17 -3.00 -10.43
C ARG A 2 -24.69 -2.06 -9.34
N HIS A 3 -24.83 -2.46 -8.07
CA HIS A 3 -24.19 -1.77 -6.96
C HIS A 3 -22.66 -1.92 -7.12
N VAL A 4 -22.05 -1.02 -7.87
CA VAL A 4 -20.62 -0.77 -7.73
C VAL A 4 -20.49 -0.21 -6.32
N LYS A 5 -20.07 -1.07 -5.37
CA LYS A 5 -19.86 -0.63 -4.00
C LYS A 5 -18.81 0.48 -4.07
N LEU A 6 -19.22 1.72 -3.82
CA LEU A 6 -18.32 2.90 -3.80
C LEU A 6 -17.11 2.67 -2.87
N HIS A 7 -17.28 1.76 -1.91
CA HIS A 7 -16.23 1.17 -1.09
C HIS A 7 -15.06 0.59 -1.90
N GLY A 8 -15.32 -0.21 -2.96
CA GLY A 8 -14.28 -0.79 -3.80
C GLY A 8 -13.42 0.27 -4.49
N LEU A 9 -14.03 1.36 -4.95
CA LEU A 9 -13.30 2.49 -5.52
C LEU A 9 -12.42 3.20 -4.48
N ARG A 10 -12.92 3.37 -3.25
CA ARG A 10 -12.12 3.89 -2.12
C ARG A 10 -10.93 2.99 -1.79
N HIS A 11 -11.11 1.67 -1.77
CA HIS A 11 -10.03 0.72 -1.56
C HIS A 11 -8.98 0.75 -2.67
N THR A 12 -9.40 0.80 -3.94
CA THR A 12 -8.48 0.91 -5.09
C THR A 12 -7.71 2.23 -5.02
N SER A 13 -8.37 3.35 -4.73
CA SER A 13 -7.71 4.65 -4.60
C SER A 13 -6.69 4.68 -3.45
N ALA A 14 -7.02 4.09 -2.30
CA ALA A 14 -6.10 3.99 -1.17
C ALA A 14 -4.88 3.13 -1.51
N THR A 15 -5.12 1.95 -2.11
CA THR A 15 -4.07 1.02 -2.54
C THR A 15 -3.11 1.69 -3.53
N TYR A 16 -3.66 2.41 -4.51
CA TYR A 16 -2.86 3.12 -5.51
C TYR A 16 -1.96 4.21 -4.91
N LEU A 17 -2.50 5.02 -3.99
CA LEU A 17 -1.73 6.09 -3.33
C LEU A 17 -0.59 5.53 -2.47
N LEU A 18 -0.82 4.41 -1.76
CA LEU A 18 0.22 3.73 -1.00
C LEU A 18 1.33 3.18 -1.87
N GLU A 19 0.98 2.50 -2.96
CA GLU A 19 1.97 1.93 -3.88
C GLU A 19 2.85 3.02 -4.50
N HIS A 20 2.37 4.27 -4.54
CA HIS A 20 3.14 5.45 -4.96
C HIS A 20 3.85 6.18 -3.79
N GLY A 21 3.92 5.57 -2.61
CA GLY A 21 4.68 6.10 -1.47
C GLY A 21 3.96 7.15 -0.63
N ALA A 22 2.65 7.36 -0.81
CA ALA A 22 1.89 8.24 0.07
C ALA A 22 1.76 7.62 1.47
N THR A 23 1.91 8.45 2.51
CA THR A 23 1.79 7.97 3.89
C THR A 23 0.34 7.65 4.25
N VAL A 24 0.15 6.68 5.14
CA VAL A 24 -1.17 6.27 5.63
C VAL A 24 -1.96 7.47 6.16
N LYS A 25 -1.30 8.35 6.91
CA LYS A 25 -1.90 9.57 7.45
C LYS A 25 -2.42 10.50 6.34
N SER A 26 -1.63 10.71 5.29
CA SER A 26 -2.04 11.53 4.13
C SER A 26 -3.24 10.94 3.39
N ILE A 27 -3.33 9.61 3.29
CA ILE A 27 -4.45 8.94 2.64
C ILE A 27 -5.71 9.01 3.52
N GLN A 28 -5.57 8.85 4.84
CA GLN A 28 -6.67 9.02 5.79
C GLN A 28 -7.24 10.44 5.77
N GLU A 29 -6.38 11.46 5.76
CA GLU A 29 -6.77 12.87 5.61
C GLU A 29 -7.49 13.10 4.26
N ARG A 30 -6.98 12.51 3.17
CA ARG A 30 -7.56 12.62 1.81
C ARG A 30 -8.93 11.95 1.69
N LEU A 31 -9.13 10.78 2.30
CA LEU A 31 -10.35 9.98 2.17
C LEU A 31 -11.42 10.33 3.21
N GLY A 32 -11.06 11.16 4.20
CA GLY A 32 -11.88 11.52 5.35
C GLY A 32 -11.85 10.44 6.42
N HIS A 33 -11.99 10.86 7.69
CA HIS A 33 -11.88 10.11 8.95
C HIS A 33 -12.77 8.83 9.06
N SER A 34 -13.46 8.42 8.00
CA SER A 34 -14.47 7.36 7.98
C SER A 34 -13.91 5.94 7.77
N THR A 35 -12.59 5.74 7.75
CA THR A 35 -12.01 4.57 7.09
C THR A 35 -11.09 3.70 7.97
N GLU A 36 -10.98 3.91 9.29
CA GLU A 36 -10.03 3.16 10.16
C GLU A 36 -10.07 1.62 10.02
N LYS A 37 -11.24 1.02 9.82
CA LYS A 37 -11.37 -0.45 9.66
C LYS A 37 -10.95 -0.99 8.28
N VAL A 38 -11.20 -0.23 7.23
CA VAL A 38 -10.79 -0.56 5.83
C VAL A 38 -9.30 -0.32 5.64
N THR A 39 -8.84 0.69 6.35
CA THR A 39 -7.47 1.15 6.47
C THR A 39 -6.61 -0.03 6.88
N GLU A 40 -6.83 -0.60 8.07
CA GLU A 40 -5.93 -1.58 8.64
C GLU A 40 -5.70 -2.82 7.75
N ASP A 41 -6.76 -3.47 7.27
CA ASP A 41 -6.64 -4.70 6.46
C ASP A 41 -5.98 -4.47 5.08
N THR A 42 -6.30 -3.36 4.42
CA THR A 42 -5.70 -3.05 3.10
C THR A 42 -4.26 -2.59 3.28
N TYR A 43 -3.99 -1.76 4.28
CA TYR A 43 -2.66 -1.22 4.55
C TYR A 43 -1.70 -2.34 4.99
N LEU A 44 -2.11 -3.24 5.90
CA LEU A 44 -1.27 -4.38 6.34
C LEU A 44 -0.77 -5.23 5.17
N ARG A 45 -1.64 -5.46 4.16
CA ARG A 45 -1.28 -6.23 2.98
C ARG A 45 -0.30 -5.47 2.06
N VAL A 46 -0.48 -4.17 1.88
CA VAL A 46 0.38 -3.35 1.01
C VAL A 46 1.74 -3.11 1.67
N THR A 47 1.78 -2.83 2.97
CA THR A 47 3.04 -2.68 3.72
C THR A 47 3.89 -3.93 3.63
N LYS A 48 3.31 -5.12 3.87
CA LYS A 48 4.03 -6.40 3.70
C LYS A 48 4.58 -6.60 2.29
N LYS A 49 3.82 -6.19 1.26
CA LYS A 49 4.27 -6.26 -0.14
C LYS A 49 5.43 -5.31 -0.41
N MET A 50 5.39 -4.10 0.15
CA MET A 50 6.47 -3.12 0.06
C MET A 50 7.72 -3.58 0.81
N GLU A 51 7.58 -4.10 2.03
CA GLU A 51 8.68 -4.69 2.81
C GLU A 51 9.35 -5.82 2.03
N ASN A 52 8.58 -6.75 1.49
CA ASN A 52 9.12 -7.83 0.66
C ASN A 52 9.86 -7.30 -0.58
N LYS A 53 9.35 -6.25 -1.22
CA LYS A 53 10.01 -5.63 -2.38
C LYS A 53 11.33 -4.98 -1.97
N VAL A 54 11.36 -4.29 -0.84
CA VAL A 54 12.59 -3.69 -0.29
C VAL A 54 13.62 -4.76 0.07
N VAL A 55 13.19 -5.86 0.69
CA VAL A 55 14.08 -7.00 0.99
C VAL A 55 14.65 -7.60 -0.30
N GLN A 56 13.82 -7.81 -1.33
CA GLN A 56 14.29 -8.31 -2.63
C GLN A 56 15.27 -7.35 -3.32
N GLU A 57 14.98 -6.05 -3.32
CA GLU A 57 15.88 -5.04 -3.87
C GLU A 57 17.19 -4.97 -3.07
N PHE A 58 17.13 -5.12 -1.74
CA PHE A 58 18.28 -5.14 -0.86
C PHE A 58 19.13 -6.41 -1.07
N ASP A 59 18.52 -7.58 -1.22
CA ASP A 59 19.21 -8.82 -1.54
C ASP A 59 19.91 -8.73 -2.90
N GLN A 60 19.24 -8.19 -3.92
CA GLN A 60 19.86 -7.92 -5.23
C GLN A 60 21.02 -6.93 -5.14
N PHE A 61 20.84 -5.85 -4.37
CA PHE A 61 21.91 -4.88 -4.12
C PHE A 61 23.11 -5.52 -3.41
N LYS A 62 22.85 -6.38 -2.43
CA LYS A 62 23.87 -7.13 -1.72
C LYS A 62 24.63 -8.07 -2.64
N ASP A 63 23.94 -8.80 -3.52
CA ASP A 63 24.56 -9.70 -4.50
C ASP A 63 25.52 -8.94 -5.45
N ILE A 64 25.15 -7.71 -5.86
CA ILE A 64 26.01 -6.83 -6.67
C ILE A 64 27.28 -6.42 -5.91
N PHE A 65 27.18 -6.17 -4.60
CA PHE A 65 28.31 -5.74 -3.77
C PHE A 65 29.21 -6.89 -3.31
N GLU A 66 28.65 -8.08 -3.07
CA GLU A 66 29.41 -9.27 -2.65
C GLU A 66 30.09 -10.00 -3.83
N GLY A 67 29.91 -9.52 -5.07
CA GLY A 67 30.76 -9.89 -6.20
C GLY A 67 30.70 -11.37 -6.57
N LYS A 68 29.50 -11.89 -6.77
CA LYS A 68 29.29 -13.10 -7.59
C LYS A 68 28.98 -12.74 -9.04
#